data_AF-A0A0C9UAY9-F1
#
_entry.id   AF-A0A0C9UAY9-F1
#
_cell.length_a   1.000
_cell.length_b   1.000
_cell.length_c   1.000
_cell.angle_alpha   90.00
_cell.angle_beta   90.00
_cell.angle_gamma   90.00
#
_symmetry.space_group_name_H-M   'P 1'
#
loop_
_entity.id
_entity.type
_entity.pdbx_description
1 polymer ?
#
loop_
_entity_poly.entity_id
_entity_poly.type
_entity_poly.pdbx_seq_one_letter_code
_entity_poly.pdbx_strand_id
1 'polypeptide(L)'
;MHSTTVPPVSEKTLTALQKADTLLKVIITLVTGLWAALTYPLTPSSVKQSFAKEINRRVTKKLSSICDILQLQYILPSGTKAYHDWMATEAAKRGIPKEPVTEFLEDGGKLHWIGRTDAKKLILHFHCKLN
;
A
#
# COMPACT_ATOMS: atom_id res chain seq x y z
N MET A 1 -30.05 -4.80 -15.08
CA MET A 1 -28.73 -4.52 -14.48
C MET A 1 -28.93 -4.10 -13.04
N HIS A 2 -28.68 -5.00 -12.08
CA HIS A 2 -28.72 -4.65 -10.67
C HIS A 2 -27.38 -4.01 -10.29
N SER A 3 -27.37 -2.69 -10.14
CA SER A 3 -26.27 -1.97 -9.53
C SER A 3 -26.22 -2.34 -8.05
N THR A 4 -25.34 -3.26 -7.68
CA THR A 4 -25.06 -3.56 -6.27
C THR A 4 -24.14 -2.45 -5.76
N THR A 5 -24.72 -1.43 -5.13
CA THR A 5 -23.96 -0.43 -4.39
C THR A 5 -23.28 -1.14 -3.23
N VAL A 6 -21.99 -1.42 -3.38
CA VAL A 6 -21.13 -1.94 -2.32
C VAL A 6 -21.21 -0.95 -1.16
N PRO A 7 -21.54 -1.39 0.07
CA PRO A 7 -21.51 -0.50 1.22
C PRO A 7 -20.10 0.08 1.34
N PRO A 8 -19.96 1.38 1.65
CA PRO A 8 -18.65 1.98 1.81
C PRO A 8 -17.88 1.14 2.84
N VAL A 9 -16.70 0.64 2.44
CA VAL A 9 -15.81 -0.04 3.36
C VAL A 9 -15.56 0.95 4.49
N SER A 10 -16.02 0.62 5.70
CA SER A 10 -15.72 1.43 6.88
C SER A 10 -14.21 1.39 7.07
N GLU A 11 -13.52 2.39 6.55
CA GLU A 11 -12.10 2.56 6.75
C GLU A 11 -11.91 2.81 8.25
N LYS A 12 -11.48 1.78 8.98
CA LYS A 12 -11.09 1.96 10.38
C LYS A 12 -9.94 2.95 10.42
N THR A 13 -10.25 4.16 10.87
CA THR A 13 -9.26 5.24 10.99
C THR A 13 -8.61 5.20 12.37
N LEU A 14 -7.33 5.53 12.41
CA LEU A 14 -6.62 5.68 13.67
C LEU A 14 -7.15 6.90 14.44
N THR A 15 -7.35 6.74 15.74
CA THR A 15 -7.57 7.85 16.66
C THR A 15 -6.36 8.78 16.70
N ALA A 16 -6.52 10.03 17.18
CA ALA A 16 -5.41 10.98 17.30
C ALA A 16 -4.26 10.43 18.15
N LEU A 17 -4.57 9.73 19.25
CA LEU A 17 -3.58 9.10 20.11
C LEU A 17 -2.83 7.98 19.38
N GLN A 18 -3.55 7.13 18.63
CA GLN A 18 -2.93 6.09 17.81
C GLN A 18 -2.05 6.66 16.70
N LYS A 19 -2.41 7.81 16.12
CA LYS A 19 -1.54 8.51 15.14
C LYS A 19 -0.24 9.00 15.79
N ALA A 20 -0.31 9.59 16.98
CA ALA A 20 0.88 10.02 17.72
C ALA A 20 1.79 8.83 18.10
N ASP A 21 1.19 7.75 18.59
CA ASP A 21 1.90 6.48 18.86
C ASP A 21 2.54 5.90 17.58
N THR A 22 1.81 5.94 16.46
CA THR A 22 2.34 5.50 15.15
C THR A 22 3.54 6.33 14.73
N LEU A 23 3.48 7.65 14.89
CA LEU A 23 4.60 8.55 14.58
C LEU A 23 5.85 8.20 15.41
N LEU A 24 5.68 7.96 16.72
CA LEU A 24 6.77 7.54 17.59
C LEU A 24 7.38 6.20 17.13
N LYS A 25 6.53 5.23 16.78
CA LYS A 25 6.97 3.92 16.24
C LYS A 25 7.72 4.05 14.91
N VAL A 26 7.31 4.98 14.04
CA VAL A 26 8.03 5.29 12.80
C VAL A 26 9.43 5.86 13.12
N ILE A 27 9.54 6.80 14.05
CA ILE A 27 10.84 7.37 14.46
C ILE A 27 11.77 6.28 14.99
N ILE A 28 11.29 5.41 15.89
CA ILE A 28 12.05 4.26 16.41
C ILE A 28 12.54 3.34 15.27
N THR A 29 11.69 3.14 14.27
CA THR A 29 12.03 2.34 13.09
C THR A 29 13.08 3.01 12.22
N LEU A 30 13.03 4.33 12.04
CA LEU A 30 14.05 5.08 11.31
C LEU A 30 15.41 4.98 12.00
N VAL A 31 15.46 5.07 13.33
CA VAL A 31 16.69 4.82 14.10
C VAL A 31 17.21 3.40 13.85
N THR A 32 16.32 2.40 13.74
CA THR A 32 16.71 1.03 13.39
C THR A 32 17.30 0.94 11.98
N GLY A 33 16.73 1.66 11.01
CA GLY A 33 17.25 1.74 9.64
C GLY A 33 18.62 2.43 9.57
N LEU A 34 18.80 3.53 10.31
CA LEU A 34 20.09 4.21 10.45
C LEU A 34 21.14 3.30 11.08
N TRP A 35 20.78 2.60 12.15
CA TRP A 35 21.67 1.61 12.78
C TRP A 35 22.03 0.47 11.83
N ALA A 36 21.08 0.00 11.01
CA ALA A 36 21.33 -0.98 9.97
C ALA A 36 22.35 -0.47 8.95
N ALA A 37 22.22 0.78 8.50
CA ALA A 37 23.14 1.39 7.56
C ALA A 37 24.56 1.52 8.14
N LEU A 38 24.68 1.97 9.40
CA LEU A 38 25.97 2.12 10.09
C LEU A 38 26.66 0.77 10.35
N THR A 39 25.89 -0.28 10.63
CA THR A 39 26.42 -1.63 10.92
C THR A 39 26.58 -2.51 9.68
N TYR A 40 26.08 -2.09 8.51
CA TYR A 40 26.17 -2.86 7.27
C TYR A 40 27.61 -3.22 6.84
N PRO A 41 28.61 -2.33 6.94
CA PRO A 41 30.00 -2.68 6.62
C PRO A 41 30.56 -3.83 7.48
N LEU A 42 30.06 -3.96 8.71
CA LEU A 42 30.46 -4.99 9.67
C LEU A 42 29.70 -6.32 9.47
N THR A 43 28.76 -6.38 8.53
CA THR A 43 27.96 -7.60 8.28
C THR A 43 28.82 -8.66 7.57
N PRO A 44 28.88 -9.90 8.09
CA PRO A 44 29.64 -10.98 7.47
C PRO A 44 29.20 -11.24 6.03
N SER A 45 30.16 -11.49 5.14
CA SER A 45 29.90 -11.72 3.71
C SER A 45 28.95 -12.90 3.45
N SER A 46 28.96 -13.92 4.32
CA SER A 46 28.10 -15.11 4.22
C SER A 46 26.60 -14.82 4.33
N VAL A 47 26.21 -13.69 4.93
CA VAL A 47 24.80 -13.29 5.13
C VAL A 47 24.50 -11.93 4.53
N LYS A 48 25.47 -11.31 3.84
CA LYS A 48 25.38 -9.96 3.32
C LYS A 48 24.46 -9.92 2.09
N GLN A 49 23.31 -9.28 2.25
CA GLN A 49 22.41 -8.95 1.15
C GLN A 49 22.78 -7.59 0.56
N SER A 50 22.12 -7.16 -0.51
CA SER A 50 22.29 -5.78 -0.99
C SER A 50 21.90 -4.79 0.12
N PHE A 51 22.60 -3.65 0.18
CA PHE A 51 22.43 -2.62 1.21
C PHE A 51 20.97 -2.21 1.39
N ALA A 52 20.29 -1.89 0.28
CA ALA A 52 18.88 -1.52 0.29
C ALA A 52 17.99 -2.65 0.84
N LYS A 53 18.28 -3.91 0.49
CA LYS A 53 17.50 -5.06 0.97
C LYS A 53 17.68 -5.28 2.47
N GLU A 54 18.90 -5.12 2.99
CA GLU A 54 19.16 -5.26 4.44
C GLU A 54 18.46 -4.17 5.24
N ILE A 55 18.52 -2.90 4.80
CA ILE A 55 17.80 -1.80 5.46
C ILE A 55 16.30 -2.06 5.42
N ASN A 56 15.73 -2.33 4.24
CA ASN A 56 14.30 -2.61 4.09
C ASN A 56 13.87 -3.76 4.98
N ARG A 57 14.62 -4.88 4.99
CA ARG A 57 14.32 -6.04 5.83
C ARG A 57 14.26 -5.67 7.32
N ARG A 58 15.21 -4.88 7.82
CA ARG A 58 15.22 -4.48 9.24
C ARG A 58 14.10 -3.50 9.58
N VAL A 59 13.85 -2.52 8.71
CA VAL A 59 12.75 -1.55 8.83
C VAL A 59 11.40 -2.27 8.85
N THR A 60 11.13 -3.12 7.85
CA THR A 60 9.89 -3.90 7.76
C THR A 60 9.74 -4.81 8.97
N LYS A 61 10.78 -5.57 9.36
CA LYS A 61 10.71 -6.43 10.55
C LYS A 61 10.41 -5.64 11.82
N LYS A 62 11.00 -4.45 11.97
CA LYS A 62 10.76 -3.60 13.14
C LYS A 62 9.32 -3.08 13.16
N LEU A 63 8.83 -2.53 12.05
CA LEU A 63 7.44 -2.07 11.92
C LEU A 63 6.44 -3.19 12.23
N SER A 64 6.60 -4.35 11.60
CA SER A 64 5.71 -5.50 11.81
C SER A 64 5.72 -6.01 13.25
N SER A 65 6.78 -5.75 14.03
CA SER A 65 6.86 -6.17 15.44
C SER A 65 6.23 -5.19 16.44
N ILE A 66 6.08 -3.92 16.08
CA ILE A 66 5.64 -2.86 17.03
C ILE A 66 4.32 -2.19 16.63
N CYS A 67 3.89 -2.31 15.38
CA CYS A 67 2.65 -1.75 14.87
C CYS A 67 1.55 -2.81 14.82
N ASP A 68 0.34 -2.42 15.19
CA ASP A 68 -0.85 -3.23 14.87
C ASP A 68 -1.21 -3.13 13.37
N ILE A 69 -2.19 -3.92 12.93
CA ILE A 69 -2.60 -3.99 11.52
C ILE A 69 -3.10 -2.63 11.00
N LEU A 70 -3.83 -1.85 11.81
CA LEU A 70 -4.34 -0.55 11.38
C LEU A 70 -3.22 0.49 11.29
N GLN A 71 -2.25 0.44 12.20
CA GLN A 71 -1.05 1.27 12.16
C GLN A 71 -0.18 0.92 10.95
N LEU A 72 -0.02 -0.37 10.65
CA LEU A 72 0.69 -0.82 9.45
C LEU A 72 -0.02 -0.34 8.17
N GLN A 73 -1.35 -0.44 8.10
CA GLN A 73 -2.13 0.07 6.97
C GLN A 73 -2.11 1.59 6.88
N TYR A 74 -1.92 2.30 8.00
CA TYR A 74 -1.75 3.75 7.98
C TYR A 74 -0.38 4.17 7.43
N ILE A 75 0.70 3.45 7.79
CA ILE A 75 2.06 3.72 7.31
C ILE A 75 2.25 3.25 5.87
N LEU A 76 1.76 2.05 5.57
CA LEU A 76 1.83 1.37 4.28
C LEU A 76 0.39 1.08 3.82
N PRO A 77 -0.27 2.05 3.15
CA PRO A 77 -1.63 1.88 2.69
C PRO A 77 -1.78 0.65 1.81
N SER A 78 -2.93 0.01 1.89
CA SER A 78 -3.25 -1.12 1.02
C SER A 78 -3.12 -0.70 -0.45
N GLY A 79 -2.81 -1.66 -1.33
CA GLY A 79 -2.76 -1.41 -2.77
C GLY A 79 -4.03 -0.74 -3.28
N THR A 80 -5.19 -1.12 -2.73
CA THR A 80 -6.49 -0.48 -3.01
C THR A 80 -6.51 0.99 -2.61
N LYS A 81 -6.12 1.35 -1.38
CA LYS A 81 -6.11 2.76 -0.95
C LYS A 81 -5.12 3.59 -1.74
N ALA A 82 -3.89 3.10 -1.91
CA ALA A 82 -2.86 3.78 -2.69
C ALA A 82 -3.31 4.01 -4.15
N TYR A 83 -4.02 3.02 -4.70
CA TYR A 83 -4.62 3.09 -6.02
C TYR A 83 -5.76 4.11 -6.10
N HIS A 84 -6.67 4.13 -5.12
CA HIS A 84 -7.73 5.16 -5.04
C HIS A 84 -7.13 6.58 -4.95
N ASP A 85 -6.12 6.78 -4.10
CA ASP A 85 -5.45 8.08 -3.94
C ASP A 85 -4.74 8.53 -5.24
N TRP A 86 -4.04 7.61 -5.91
CA TRP A 86 -3.42 7.86 -7.21
C TRP A 86 -4.46 8.19 -8.28
N MET A 87 -5.56 7.43 -8.33
CA MET A 87 -6.67 7.65 -9.25
C MET A 87 -7.30 9.01 -9.04
N ALA A 88 -7.60 9.41 -7.80
CA ALA A 88 -8.15 10.74 -7.51
C ALA A 88 -7.21 11.85 -8.01
N THR A 89 -5.90 11.65 -7.88
CA THR A 89 -4.88 12.60 -8.32
C THR A 89 -4.77 12.69 -9.84
N GLU A 90 -4.72 11.57 -10.56
CA GLU A 90 -4.63 11.56 -12.03
C GLU A 90 -5.98 11.91 -12.70
N ALA A 91 -7.08 11.53 -12.06
CA ALA A 91 -8.43 11.89 -12.50
C ALA A 91 -8.65 13.39 -12.51
N ALA A 92 -8.19 14.08 -11.46
CA ALA A 92 -8.22 15.54 -11.39
C ALA A 92 -7.43 16.21 -12.52
N LYS A 93 -6.28 15.64 -12.91
CA LYS A 93 -5.42 16.19 -13.98
C LYS A 93 -5.98 15.96 -15.38
N ARG A 94 -6.66 14.84 -15.61
CA ARG A 94 -7.03 14.36 -16.96
C ARG A 94 -8.53 14.41 -17.24
N GLY A 95 -9.35 14.86 -16.29
CA GLY A 95 -10.80 14.94 -16.45
C GLY A 95 -11.47 13.57 -16.63
N ILE A 96 -10.90 12.51 -16.04
CA ILE A 96 -11.48 11.17 -16.05
C ILE A 96 -12.27 10.93 -14.75
N PRO A 97 -13.17 9.91 -14.70
CA PRO A 97 -13.93 9.60 -13.49
C PRO A 97 -13.03 9.39 -12.27
N LYS A 98 -13.44 9.98 -11.14
CA LYS A 98 -12.65 10.01 -9.89
C LYS A 98 -12.73 8.73 -9.07
N GLU A 99 -13.81 7.97 -9.23
CA GLU A 99 -14.04 6.74 -8.49
C GLU A 99 -13.77 5.52 -9.38
N PRO A 100 -12.96 4.55 -8.93
CA PRO A 100 -12.77 3.30 -9.66
C PRO A 100 -14.06 2.49 -9.63
N VAL A 101 -14.50 2.04 -10.79
CA VAL A 101 -15.62 1.09 -10.89
C VAL A 101 -15.04 -0.31 -10.68
N THR A 102 -15.47 -0.99 -9.63
CA THR A 102 -15.10 -2.39 -9.41
C THR A 102 -16.23 -3.27 -9.86
N GLU A 103 -15.95 -4.14 -10.83
CA GLU A 103 -16.88 -5.15 -11.32
C GLU A 103 -16.44 -6.53 -10.82
N PHE A 104 -17.40 -7.31 -10.33
CA PHE A 104 -17.18 -8.70 -9.94
C PHE A 104 -17.57 -9.60 -11.11
N LEU A 105 -16.64 -10.45 -11.51
CA LEU A 105 -16.85 -11.44 -12.55
C LEU A 105 -17.52 -12.69 -11.95
N GLU A 106 -18.24 -13.46 -12.77
CA GLU A 106 -18.98 -14.65 -12.32
C GLU A 106 -18.08 -15.73 -11.72
N ASP A 107 -16.80 -15.76 -12.10
CA ASP A 107 -15.78 -16.68 -11.60
C ASP A 107 -15.11 -16.23 -10.28
N GLY A 108 -15.58 -15.12 -9.69
CA GLY A 108 -15.00 -14.53 -8.48
C GLY A 108 -13.83 -13.58 -8.74
N GLY A 109 -13.47 -13.34 -10.01
CA GLY A 109 -12.53 -12.30 -10.40
C GLY A 109 -13.02 -10.89 -10.03
N LYS A 110 -12.08 -9.98 -9.82
CA LYS A 110 -12.35 -8.55 -9.62
C LYS A 110 -11.69 -7.75 -10.73
N LEU A 111 -12.48 -6.96 -11.44
CA LEU A 111 -12.00 -6.01 -12.42
C LEU A 111 -12.08 -4.61 -11.82
N HIS A 112 -10.96 -3.89 -11.82
CA HIS A 112 -10.92 -2.48 -11.42
C HIS A 112 -10.79 -1.62 -12.67
N TRP A 113 -11.82 -0.83 -12.97
CA TRP A 113 -11.83 0.09 -14.09
C TRP A 113 -11.10 1.39 -13.77
N ILE A 114 -10.24 1.79 -14.69
CA ILE A 114 -9.50 3.06 -14.69
C ILE A 114 -9.92 3.88 -15.90
N GLY A 115 -10.54 5.03 -15.66
CA GLY A 115 -10.85 5.98 -16.71
C GLY A 115 -12.30 5.90 -17.20
N ARG A 116 -12.54 6.36 -18.42
CA ARG A 116 -13.90 6.44 -18.97
C ARG A 116 -14.36 5.06 -19.45
N THR A 117 -15.58 4.67 -19.08
CA THR A 117 -16.20 3.42 -19.53
C THR A 117 -16.51 3.41 -21.02
N ASP A 118 -16.51 4.57 -21.68
CA ASP A 118 -16.71 4.73 -23.13
C ASP A 118 -15.40 4.81 -23.94
N ALA A 119 -14.27 4.43 -23.35
CA ALA A 119 -12.98 4.44 -24.03
C ALA A 119 -12.94 3.48 -25.23
N LYS A 120 -12.44 3.94 -26.38
CA LYS A 120 -12.27 3.13 -27.60
C LYS A 120 -11.08 2.15 -27.55
N LYS A 121 -10.19 2.31 -26.57
CA LYS A 121 -8.99 1.48 -26.37
C LYS A 121 -8.89 1.13 -24.89
N LEU A 122 -8.63 -0.13 -24.61
CA LEU A 122 -8.53 -0.69 -23.26
C LEU A 122 -7.12 -1.21 -23.02
N ILE A 123 -6.59 -0.96 -21.83
CA ILE A 123 -5.35 -1.56 -21.34
C ILE A 123 -5.73 -2.42 -20.14
N LEU A 124 -5.46 -3.71 -20.22
CA LEU A 124 -5.75 -4.66 -19.16
C LEU A 124 -4.45 -4.99 -18.42
N HIS A 125 -4.43 -4.73 -17.11
CA HIS A 125 -3.29 -5.05 -16.26
C HIS A 125 -3.64 -6.22 -15.34
N PHE A 126 -2.92 -7.32 -15.48
CA PHE A 126 -3.05 -8.47 -14.59
C PHE A 126 -2.00 -8.37 -13.50
N HIS A 127 -2.45 -8.25 -12.24
CA HIS A 127 -1.52 -8.29 -11.12
C HIS A 127 -1.18 -9.76 -10.83
N CYS A 128 0.00 -10.20 -11.27
CA CYS A 128 0.49 -11.54 -10.96
C CYS A 128 0.78 -11.61 -9.45
N LYS A 129 0.11 -12.50 -8.72
CA LYS A 129 0.60 -12.94 -7.41
C LYS A 129 1.63 -14.02 -7.67
N LEU A 130 2.92 -13.71 -7.54
CA LEU A 130 3.97 -14.73 -7.46
C LEU A 130 3.68 -15.53 -6.19
N ASN A 131 3.32 -16.80 -6.36
CA ASN A 131 3.25 -17.79 -5.28
C ASN A 131 4.67 -18.28 -4.95
#